data_AF-A0A661UH01-F1
#
_entry.id   AF-A0A661UH01-F1
#
_cell.length_a   1.000
_cell.length_b   1.000
_cell.length_c   1.000
_cell.angle_alpha   90.00
_cell.angle_beta   90.00
_cell.angle_gamma   90.00
#
_symmetry.space_group_name_H-M   'P 1'
#
loop_
_entity.id
_entity.type
_entity.pdbx_description
1 polymer ?
#
loop_
_entity_poly.entity_id
_entity_poly.type
_entity_poly.pdbx_seq_one_letter_code
_entity_poly.pdbx_strand_id
1 'polypeptide(L)'
;NNDGGFAGAFSLKSDSNPFIVNNTIANNDAPDGAFFIFNSSAYIINNIIIHEGEMFNMINSSVEVEYSCLSGGYEGTGNIDSDPMFISPTSGNGSAYAGLEANWNLQTSSPCINAGNPNSIYNDLDGTRNDMGATGGPDGWNPPTGTDDYNITPITKNTLSVYPNPFNPTTTISFSLNNENIENFEIGIYNLKGQKVKNLPVILSGVEGSDTNEHTVTWDGTDNNGHSISSGVYFVRLKSGSVNLNKKVLLLK
;
A
#
# COMPACT_ATOMS: atom_id res chain seq x y z
N ASN A 1 -13.43 4.29 -6.55
CA ASN A 1 -14.12 4.29 -7.85
C ASN A 1 -13.54 3.21 -8.72
N ASN A 2 -14.21 2.07 -8.78
CA ASN A 2 -13.78 0.91 -9.55
C ASN A 2 -14.93 0.47 -10.46
N ASP A 3 -14.60 0.09 -11.70
CA ASP A 3 -15.53 -0.46 -12.68
C ASP A 3 -14.87 -1.73 -13.24
N GLY A 4 -15.59 -2.84 -13.19
CA GLY A 4 -15.03 -4.15 -13.49
C GLY A 4 -16.04 -5.07 -14.16
N GLY A 5 -15.57 -5.86 -15.14
CA GLY A 5 -16.43 -6.81 -15.84
C GLY A 5 -16.87 -8.03 -15.00
N PHE A 6 -16.28 -8.22 -13.82
CA PHE A 6 -16.64 -9.28 -12.87
C PHE A 6 -16.96 -8.69 -11.50
N ALA A 7 -15.96 -8.14 -10.80
CA ALA A 7 -16.14 -7.53 -9.49
C ALA A 7 -15.96 -6.02 -9.54
N GLY A 8 -16.79 -5.33 -8.76
CA GLY A 8 -16.74 -3.88 -8.61
C GLY A 8 -15.56 -3.47 -7.74
N ALA A 9 -15.18 -4.24 -6.72
CA ALA A 9 -14.09 -3.90 -5.81
C ALA A 9 -13.00 -4.98 -5.76
N PHE A 10 -13.35 -6.22 -5.44
CA PHE A 10 -12.38 -7.31 -5.27
C PHE A 10 -12.77 -8.56 -6.03
N SER A 11 -11.80 -9.13 -6.75
CA SER A 11 -11.91 -10.47 -7.33
C SER A 11 -10.94 -11.41 -6.61
N LEU A 12 -11.48 -12.35 -5.84
CA LEU A 12 -10.71 -13.33 -5.07
C LEU A 12 -10.82 -14.69 -5.77
N LYS A 13 -9.66 -15.27 -6.13
CA LYS A 13 -9.57 -16.53 -6.87
C LYS A 13 -8.41 -17.38 -6.34
N SER A 14 -8.47 -18.67 -6.63
CA SER A 14 -7.35 -19.61 -6.44
C SER A 14 -6.89 -19.71 -4.99
N ASP A 15 -7.80 -20.10 -4.10
CA ASP A 15 -7.54 -20.35 -2.67
C ASP A 15 -6.99 -19.12 -1.91
N SER A 16 -7.46 -17.93 -2.28
CA SER A 16 -7.12 -16.68 -1.60
C SER A 16 -7.85 -16.56 -0.26
N ASN A 17 -7.19 -15.94 0.73
CA ASN A 17 -7.69 -15.77 2.10
C ASN A 17 -7.30 -14.42 2.74
N PRO A 18 -7.63 -13.26 2.12
CA PRO A 18 -7.25 -11.95 2.65
C PRO A 18 -7.99 -11.56 3.92
N PHE A 19 -7.31 -10.72 4.70
CA PHE A 19 -7.90 -9.90 5.76
C PHE A 19 -8.06 -8.48 5.23
N ILE A 20 -9.30 -7.99 5.19
CA ILE A 20 -9.63 -6.67 4.66
C ILE A 20 -10.06 -5.82 5.84
N VAL A 21 -9.26 -4.81 6.19
CA VAL A 21 -9.41 -4.03 7.42
C VAL A 21 -9.36 -2.54 7.11
N ASN A 22 -10.31 -1.77 7.65
CA ASN A 22 -10.32 -0.30 7.59
C ASN A 22 -10.16 0.26 6.16
N ASN A 23 -10.99 -0.20 5.22
CA ASN A 23 -11.06 0.32 3.86
C ASN A 23 -12.40 1.04 3.64
N THR A 24 -12.37 2.08 2.81
CA THR A 24 -13.57 2.69 2.23
C THR A 24 -13.67 2.29 0.76
N ILE A 25 -14.67 1.47 0.44
CA ILE A 25 -14.92 0.89 -0.86
C ILE A 25 -16.27 1.42 -1.33
N ALA A 26 -16.28 2.46 -2.13
CA ALA A 26 -17.49 3.11 -2.61
C ALA A 26 -17.43 3.43 -4.11
N ASN A 27 -18.59 3.73 -4.70
CA ASN A 27 -18.74 3.97 -6.13
C ASN A 27 -18.08 2.87 -6.97
N ASN A 28 -18.45 1.63 -6.66
CA ASN A 28 -18.00 0.44 -7.38
C ASN A 28 -19.19 -0.12 -8.13
N ASP A 29 -18.98 -0.48 -9.40
CA ASP A 29 -20.01 -1.06 -10.26
C ASP A 29 -19.44 -2.28 -10.97
N ALA A 30 -20.22 -3.35 -10.95
CA ALA A 30 -19.95 -4.57 -11.67
C ALA A 30 -21.17 -5.49 -11.65
N PRO A 31 -21.33 -6.34 -12.69
CA PRO A 31 -22.47 -7.25 -12.77
C PRO A 31 -22.42 -8.39 -11.75
N ASP A 32 -21.24 -8.86 -11.33
CA ASP A 32 -21.10 -9.95 -10.35
C ASP A 32 -20.78 -9.42 -8.93
N GLY A 33 -21.26 -8.21 -8.64
CA GLY A 33 -21.24 -7.61 -7.31
C GLY A 33 -19.95 -6.88 -6.95
N ALA A 34 -19.92 -6.30 -5.74
CA ALA A 34 -18.72 -5.64 -5.22
C ALA A 34 -17.56 -6.64 -5.05
N PHE A 35 -17.86 -7.85 -4.61
CA PHE A 35 -16.91 -8.92 -4.40
C PHE A 35 -17.29 -10.15 -5.22
N PHE A 36 -16.41 -10.55 -6.13
CA PHE A 36 -16.49 -11.86 -6.79
C PHE A 36 -15.49 -12.82 -6.14
N ILE A 37 -15.97 -13.93 -5.58
CA ILE A 37 -15.16 -14.84 -4.76
C ILE A 37 -15.35 -16.27 -5.25
N PHE A 38 -14.27 -16.88 -5.74
CA PHE A 38 -14.28 -18.21 -6.33
C PHE A 38 -13.21 -19.10 -5.70
N ASN A 39 -13.61 -20.21 -5.09
CA ASN A 39 -12.73 -21.10 -4.33
C ASN A 39 -11.81 -20.30 -3.38
N SER A 40 -12.38 -19.43 -2.55
CA SER A 40 -11.60 -18.52 -1.70
C SER A 40 -12.38 -18.15 -0.44
N SER A 41 -11.70 -17.53 0.51
CA SER A 41 -12.32 -17.00 1.73
C SER A 41 -11.90 -15.56 1.98
N ALA A 42 -12.65 -14.81 2.77
CA ALA A 42 -12.22 -13.49 3.23
C ALA A 42 -12.74 -13.21 4.63
N TYR A 43 -11.94 -12.48 5.41
CA TYR A 43 -12.37 -11.89 6.68
C TYR A 43 -12.35 -10.37 6.54
N ILE A 44 -13.50 -9.75 6.72
CA ILE A 44 -13.74 -8.32 6.47
C ILE A 44 -14.15 -7.67 7.79
N ILE A 45 -13.40 -6.65 8.21
CA ILE A 45 -13.65 -5.98 9.48
C ILE A 45 -13.38 -4.47 9.42
N ASN A 46 -14.18 -3.65 10.08
CA ASN A 46 -14.02 -2.20 10.15
C ASN A 46 -14.06 -1.48 8.79
N ASN A 47 -14.69 -2.06 7.77
CA ASN A 47 -14.74 -1.44 6.44
C ASN A 47 -16.02 -0.63 6.26
N ILE A 48 -15.98 0.35 5.36
CA ILE A 48 -17.17 0.93 4.76
C ILE A 48 -17.25 0.45 3.32
N ILE A 49 -18.31 -0.24 2.94
CA ILE A 49 -18.48 -0.85 1.62
C ILE A 49 -19.85 -0.47 1.06
N ILE A 50 -19.86 0.41 0.07
CA ILE A 50 -21.05 0.89 -0.60
C ILE A 50 -21.05 0.39 -2.04
N HIS A 51 -22.09 -0.37 -2.35
CA HIS A 51 -22.36 -0.93 -3.66
C HIS A 51 -23.87 -1.03 -3.89
N GLU A 52 -24.28 -0.66 -5.10
CA GLU A 52 -25.65 -0.82 -5.58
C GLU A 52 -25.80 -2.22 -6.17
N GLY A 53 -26.55 -3.11 -5.51
CA GLY A 53 -26.79 -4.47 -5.98
C GLY A 53 -26.22 -5.55 -5.06
N GLU A 54 -25.75 -6.65 -5.64
CA GLU A 54 -25.25 -7.80 -4.91
C GLU A 54 -23.87 -7.52 -4.31
N MET A 55 -23.71 -7.63 -3.00
CA MET A 55 -22.41 -7.34 -2.37
C MET A 55 -21.36 -8.42 -2.62
N PHE A 56 -21.75 -9.70 -2.48
CA PHE A 56 -20.85 -10.85 -2.56
C PHE A 56 -21.41 -11.91 -3.48
N ASN A 57 -20.80 -12.09 -4.66
CA ASN A 57 -21.03 -13.25 -5.51
C ASN A 57 -19.99 -14.34 -5.16
N MET A 58 -20.46 -15.44 -4.59
CA MET A 58 -19.61 -16.49 -4.02
C MET A 58 -19.85 -17.85 -4.67
N ILE A 59 -18.77 -18.49 -5.10
CA ILE A 59 -18.78 -19.86 -5.62
C ILE A 59 -17.77 -20.70 -4.83
N ASN A 60 -18.27 -21.70 -4.11
CA ASN A 60 -17.47 -22.56 -3.22
C ASN A 60 -16.52 -21.74 -2.32
N SER A 61 -17.08 -20.74 -1.65
CA SER A 61 -16.34 -19.70 -0.96
C SER A 61 -17.06 -19.29 0.33
N SER A 62 -16.34 -18.60 1.22
CA SER A 62 -16.90 -18.11 2.49
C SER A 62 -16.40 -16.72 2.82
N VAL A 63 -17.30 -15.83 3.24
CA VAL A 63 -16.93 -14.51 3.77
C VAL A 63 -17.48 -14.37 5.16
N GLU A 64 -16.65 -13.86 6.06
CA GLU A 64 -17.06 -13.40 7.38
C GLU A 64 -16.88 -11.89 7.43
N VAL A 65 -17.94 -11.19 7.86
CA VAL A 65 -17.97 -9.72 7.93
C VAL A 65 -18.42 -9.30 9.31
N GLU A 66 -17.60 -8.52 10.00
CA GLU A 66 -17.91 -7.98 11.31
C GLU A 66 -17.58 -6.49 11.38
N TYR A 67 -18.29 -5.77 12.26
CA TYR A 67 -18.05 -4.37 12.58
C TYR A 67 -17.79 -3.49 11.35
N SER A 68 -18.55 -3.70 10.28
CA SER A 68 -18.37 -3.00 9.01
C SER A 68 -19.68 -2.33 8.58
N CYS A 69 -19.60 -1.20 7.90
CA CYS A 69 -20.74 -0.49 7.36
C CYS A 69 -20.94 -0.89 5.90
N LEU A 70 -22.02 -1.61 5.58
CA LEU A 70 -22.23 -2.24 4.28
C LEU A 70 -23.64 -1.92 3.78
N SER A 71 -23.76 -1.51 2.53
CA SER A 71 -25.07 -1.40 1.88
C SER A 71 -25.72 -2.78 1.68
N GLY A 72 -27.05 -2.84 1.77
CA GLY A 72 -27.81 -4.06 1.43
C GLY A 72 -27.97 -5.05 2.58
N GLY A 73 -27.77 -4.61 3.83
CA GLY A 73 -28.24 -5.31 5.02
C GLY A 73 -27.46 -6.58 5.38
N TYR A 74 -26.16 -6.64 5.07
CA TYR A 74 -25.37 -7.84 5.31
C TYR A 74 -25.25 -8.15 6.82
N GLU A 75 -25.84 -9.27 7.25
CA GLU A 75 -25.86 -9.69 8.65
C GLU A 75 -24.44 -10.01 9.15
N GLY A 76 -24.18 -9.69 10.42
CA GLY A 76 -22.91 -9.97 11.09
C GLY A 76 -22.76 -9.15 12.37
N THR A 77 -21.84 -9.57 13.23
CA THR A 77 -21.62 -8.91 14.52
C THR A 77 -21.22 -7.46 14.31
N GLY A 78 -22.04 -6.52 14.79
CA GLY A 78 -21.71 -5.09 14.75
C GLY A 78 -21.72 -4.46 13.35
N ASN A 79 -22.23 -5.15 12.33
CA ASN A 79 -22.40 -4.54 11.01
C ASN A 79 -23.48 -3.47 11.04
N ILE A 80 -23.31 -2.47 10.18
CA ILE A 80 -24.21 -1.32 10.04
C ILE A 80 -24.67 -1.25 8.59
N ASP A 81 -25.98 -1.16 8.37
CA ASP A 81 -26.57 -0.82 7.07
C ASP A 81 -27.23 0.54 7.17
N SER A 82 -26.44 1.59 6.96
CA SER A 82 -26.87 2.98 7.03
C SER A 82 -25.94 3.83 6.18
N ASP A 83 -26.40 5.02 5.80
CA ASP A 83 -25.54 6.00 5.12
C ASP A 83 -24.32 6.33 6.01
N PRO A 84 -23.08 6.11 5.52
CA PRO A 84 -21.88 6.47 6.25
C PRO A 84 -21.71 7.97 6.47
N MET A 85 -22.48 8.83 5.79
CA MET A 85 -22.42 10.29 5.90
C MET A 85 -21.02 10.85 5.57
N PHE A 86 -20.52 10.61 4.37
CA PHE A 86 -19.30 11.25 3.89
C PHE A 86 -19.49 12.76 3.70
N ILE A 87 -18.42 13.55 3.85
CA ILE A 87 -18.49 15.02 3.74
C ILE A 87 -18.78 15.47 2.30
N SER A 88 -18.04 14.99 1.31
CA SER A 88 -18.21 15.38 -0.10
C SER A 88 -17.65 14.31 -1.05
N PRO A 89 -18.26 13.12 -1.14
CA PRO A 89 -17.77 12.04 -2.01
C PRO A 89 -17.96 12.38 -3.50
N THR A 90 -17.29 11.63 -4.39
CA THR A 90 -17.52 11.77 -5.84
C THR A 90 -18.91 11.28 -6.24
N SER A 91 -19.50 11.84 -7.29
CA SER A 91 -20.86 11.51 -7.75
C SER A 91 -20.98 10.23 -8.60
N GLY A 92 -19.88 9.53 -8.91
CA GLY A 92 -19.89 8.38 -9.81
C GLY A 92 -18.61 7.54 -9.77
N ASN A 93 -18.60 6.44 -10.52
CA ASN A 93 -17.52 5.46 -10.62
C ASN A 93 -16.66 5.63 -11.90
N GLY A 94 -15.46 5.05 -11.93
CA GLY A 94 -14.54 5.14 -13.07
C GLY A 94 -13.69 6.42 -13.12
N SER A 95 -12.79 6.49 -14.12
CA SER A 95 -11.76 7.53 -14.23
C SER A 95 -12.31 8.93 -14.48
N ALA A 96 -13.50 9.04 -15.06
CA ALA A 96 -14.18 10.33 -15.28
C ALA A 96 -14.59 11.04 -13.98
N TYR A 97 -14.66 10.29 -12.86
CA TYR A 97 -15.01 10.81 -11.54
C TYR A 97 -13.85 10.69 -10.55
N ALA A 98 -12.64 10.39 -11.02
CA ALA A 98 -11.44 10.44 -10.20
C ALA A 98 -11.04 11.92 -10.00
N GLY A 99 -11.52 12.53 -8.92
CA GLY A 99 -11.29 13.95 -8.60
C GLY A 99 -10.45 14.16 -7.35
N LEU A 100 -9.65 15.24 -7.36
CA LEU A 100 -8.95 15.76 -6.18
C LEU A 100 -9.91 16.45 -5.17
N GLU A 101 -11.14 16.77 -5.57
CA GLU A 101 -12.13 17.47 -4.74
C GLU A 101 -12.95 16.54 -3.81
N ALA A 102 -12.77 15.23 -3.92
CA ALA A 102 -13.57 14.28 -3.15
C ALA A 102 -13.07 14.16 -1.71
N ASN A 103 -13.99 14.33 -0.76
CA ASN A 103 -13.76 14.18 0.66
C ASN A 103 -14.53 12.97 1.21
N TRP A 104 -13.80 11.86 1.36
CA TRP A 104 -14.28 10.60 1.91
C TRP A 104 -14.17 10.52 3.44
N ASN A 105 -13.87 11.62 4.12
CA ASN A 105 -13.98 11.66 5.59
C ASN A 105 -15.44 11.60 6.02
N LEU A 106 -15.67 11.04 7.21
CA LEU A 106 -16.97 10.96 7.84
C LEU A 106 -17.37 12.32 8.43
N GLN A 107 -18.65 12.65 8.32
CA GLN A 107 -19.25 13.72 9.12
C GLN A 107 -19.26 13.32 10.60
N THR A 108 -19.20 14.30 11.50
CA THR A 108 -19.14 14.06 12.96
C THR A 108 -20.33 13.30 13.52
N SER A 109 -21.47 13.29 12.83
CA SER A 109 -22.68 12.55 13.20
C SER A 109 -22.82 11.20 12.50
N SER A 110 -21.80 10.76 11.76
CA SER A 110 -21.84 9.48 11.04
C SER A 110 -22.06 8.30 11.98
N PRO A 111 -22.88 7.30 11.58
CA PRO A 111 -23.05 6.07 12.35
C PRO A 111 -21.79 5.19 12.38
N CYS A 112 -20.80 5.49 11.54
CA CYS A 112 -19.54 4.76 11.44
C CYS A 112 -18.48 5.23 12.44
N ILE A 113 -18.69 6.38 13.09
CA ILE A 113 -17.79 6.91 14.11
C ILE A 113 -17.89 6.06 15.37
N ASN A 114 -16.75 5.60 15.89
CA ASN A 114 -16.62 4.80 17.10
C ASN A 114 -17.44 3.50 17.10
N ALA A 115 -17.67 2.96 15.90
CA ALA A 115 -18.57 1.84 15.68
C ALA A 115 -17.86 0.54 15.28
N GLY A 116 -16.58 0.60 14.92
CA GLY A 116 -15.75 -0.54 14.51
C GLY A 116 -15.48 -1.55 15.64
N ASN A 117 -14.55 -2.47 15.47
CA ASN A 117 -14.29 -3.53 16.43
C ASN A 117 -13.90 -2.96 17.81
N PRO A 118 -14.51 -3.43 18.92
CA PRO A 118 -14.26 -2.89 20.25
C PRO A 118 -12.90 -3.29 20.86
N ASN A 119 -12.14 -4.17 20.22
CA ASN A 119 -10.80 -4.54 20.67
C ASN A 119 -9.83 -3.36 20.48
N SER A 120 -9.13 -3.00 21.55
CA SER A 120 -8.22 -1.86 21.58
C SER A 120 -7.09 -1.90 20.56
N ILE A 121 -6.77 -3.06 19.98
CA ILE A 121 -5.79 -3.15 18.88
C ILE A 121 -6.25 -2.41 17.61
N TYR A 122 -7.56 -2.19 17.46
CA TYR A 122 -8.15 -1.47 16.33
C TYR A 122 -8.46 -0.02 16.66
N ASN A 123 -8.24 0.45 17.88
CA ASN A 123 -8.57 1.83 18.25
C ASN A 123 -7.86 2.84 17.34
N ASP A 124 -8.51 4.00 17.20
CA ASP A 124 -7.94 5.11 16.46
C ASP A 124 -6.72 5.69 17.20
N LEU A 125 -5.97 6.56 16.51
CA LEU A 125 -4.74 7.17 17.04
C LEU A 125 -4.96 7.98 18.33
N ASP A 126 -6.17 8.51 18.55
CA ASP A 126 -6.54 9.25 19.77
C ASP A 126 -6.97 8.32 20.93
N GLY A 127 -6.99 7.01 20.69
CA GLY A 127 -7.36 5.98 21.65
C GLY A 127 -8.85 5.68 21.72
N THR A 128 -9.70 6.37 20.93
CA THR A 128 -11.14 6.05 20.87
C THR A 128 -11.39 4.75 20.11
N ARG A 129 -12.62 4.23 20.21
CA ARG A 129 -12.98 3.00 19.51
C ARG A 129 -12.92 3.27 18.01
N ASN A 130 -12.42 2.30 17.25
CA ASN A 130 -12.25 2.37 15.80
C ASN A 130 -13.44 3.06 15.08
N ASP A 131 -13.13 4.08 14.30
CA ASP A 131 -13.99 4.54 13.22
C ASP A 131 -13.94 3.54 12.06
N MET A 132 -15.10 3.14 11.51
CA MET A 132 -15.10 2.27 10.34
C MET A 132 -14.59 3.03 9.11
N GLY A 133 -13.93 2.33 8.18
CA GLY A 133 -13.46 2.89 6.91
C GLY A 133 -11.98 3.31 6.92
N ALA A 134 -11.56 3.93 5.82
CA ALA A 134 -10.16 4.24 5.52
C ALA A 134 -9.48 5.24 6.47
N THR A 135 -10.25 6.05 7.20
CA THR A 135 -9.71 7.06 8.11
C THR A 135 -9.62 6.58 9.55
N GLY A 136 -10.22 5.45 9.88
CA GLY A 136 -10.14 4.88 11.22
C GLY A 136 -9.07 3.80 11.36
N GLY A 137 -8.87 3.39 12.60
CA GLY A 137 -7.85 2.43 13.02
C GLY A 137 -6.53 3.05 13.39
N PRO A 138 -5.58 2.22 13.85
CA PRO A 138 -4.28 2.66 14.31
C PRO A 138 -3.42 3.25 13.17
N ASP A 139 -3.75 2.88 11.93
CA ASP A 139 -3.11 3.39 10.71
C ASP A 139 -4.01 4.36 9.93
N GLY A 140 -5.11 4.80 10.57
CA GLY A 140 -6.10 5.69 9.96
C GLY A 140 -5.49 7.01 9.51
N TRP A 141 -5.86 7.44 8.30
CA TRP A 141 -5.40 8.73 7.79
C TRP A 141 -6.07 9.88 8.55
N ASN A 142 -5.30 10.57 9.39
CA ASN A 142 -5.75 11.79 10.07
C ASN A 142 -5.29 13.02 9.27
N PRO A 143 -6.17 13.70 8.49
CA PRO A 143 -5.78 14.95 7.87
C PRO A 143 -5.44 15.97 8.97
N PRO A 144 -4.31 16.69 8.88
CA PRO A 144 -4.07 17.84 9.73
C PRO A 144 -5.25 18.81 9.58
N THR A 145 -5.84 19.23 10.69
CA THR A 145 -7.02 20.13 10.76
C THR A 145 -6.83 21.56 10.20
N GLY A 146 -5.81 21.80 9.36
CA GLY A 146 -5.50 23.09 8.74
C GLY A 146 -5.88 23.14 7.26
N THR A 147 -6.45 24.26 6.82
CA THR A 147 -6.93 24.55 5.46
C THR A 147 -5.82 24.79 4.42
N ASP A 148 -4.67 24.15 4.55
CA ASP A 148 -3.62 24.28 3.55
C ASP A 148 -3.87 23.26 2.44
N ASP A 149 -4.15 23.76 1.22
CA ASP A 149 -4.20 22.96 -0.01
C ASP A 149 -2.94 22.08 -0.08
N TYR A 150 -3.09 20.79 0.20
CA TYR A 150 -2.00 19.85 0.08
C TYR A 150 -1.77 19.57 -1.40
N ASN A 151 -0.66 20.09 -1.92
CA ASN A 151 0.04 19.41 -3.00
C ASN A 151 0.32 17.98 -2.51
N ILE A 152 -0.44 17.02 -3.02
CA ILE A 152 -0.26 15.60 -2.73
C ILE A 152 1.09 15.21 -3.34
N THR A 153 2.17 15.34 -2.58
CA THR A 153 3.44 14.74 -2.96
C THR A 153 3.27 13.23 -2.79
N PRO A 154 3.50 12.43 -3.84
CA PRO A 154 3.44 10.98 -3.73
C PRO A 154 4.32 10.53 -2.57
N ILE A 155 3.75 9.76 -1.63
CA ILE A 155 4.54 9.11 -0.59
C ILE A 155 5.49 8.17 -1.33
N THR A 156 6.71 8.65 -1.58
CA THR A 156 7.71 7.91 -2.32
C THR A 156 8.15 6.77 -1.41
N LYS A 157 7.62 5.56 -1.65
CA LYS A 157 8.02 4.37 -0.91
C LYS A 157 9.51 4.14 -1.13
N ASN A 158 10.27 3.95 -0.05
CA ASN A 158 11.68 3.61 -0.18
C ASN A 158 11.81 2.23 -0.84
N THR A 159 12.47 2.14 -1.99
CA THR A 159 12.64 0.89 -2.75
C THR A 159 14.11 0.59 -3.00
N LEU A 160 14.43 -0.70 -3.13
CA LEU A 160 15.74 -1.20 -3.57
C LEU A 160 15.53 -2.49 -4.36
N SER A 161 15.93 -2.48 -5.62
CA SER A 161 15.87 -3.62 -6.52
C SER A 161 17.20 -3.78 -7.26
N VAL A 162 17.45 -5.01 -7.72
CA VAL A 162 18.68 -5.35 -8.46
C VAL A 162 18.31 -6.24 -9.62
N TYR A 163 18.65 -5.81 -10.84
CA TYR A 163 18.38 -6.56 -12.07
C TYR A 163 19.49 -6.35 -13.11
N PRO A 164 19.97 -7.41 -13.78
CA PRO A 164 19.60 -8.81 -13.58
C PRO A 164 20.11 -9.39 -12.24
N ASN A 165 19.46 -10.43 -11.73
CA ASN A 165 19.92 -11.23 -10.58
C ASN A 165 19.37 -12.67 -10.73
N PRO A 166 20.21 -13.69 -11.00
CA PRO A 166 21.68 -13.65 -11.05
C PRO A 166 22.25 -12.79 -12.19
N PHE A 167 23.49 -12.32 -12.08
CA PHE A 167 24.12 -11.42 -13.07
C PHE A 167 25.52 -11.88 -13.49
N ASN A 168 25.96 -11.48 -14.70
CA ASN A 168 27.31 -11.74 -15.22
C ASN A 168 27.74 -10.68 -16.25
N PRO A 169 28.83 -9.91 -16.03
CA PRO A 169 29.39 -9.52 -14.74
C PRO A 169 28.70 -8.28 -14.16
N THR A 170 27.69 -7.74 -14.85
CA THR A 170 27.10 -6.42 -14.53
C THR A 170 25.64 -6.54 -14.10
N THR A 171 25.25 -5.76 -13.08
CA THR A 171 23.87 -5.59 -12.64
C THR A 171 23.53 -4.13 -12.37
N THR A 172 22.27 -3.77 -12.53
CA THR A 172 21.74 -2.44 -12.23
C THR A 172 21.02 -2.49 -10.89
N ILE A 173 21.38 -1.57 -10.00
CA ILE A 173 20.73 -1.35 -8.71
C ILE A 173 19.82 -0.14 -8.88
N SER A 174 18.51 -0.36 -8.78
CA SER A 174 17.51 0.71 -8.82
C SER A 174 16.97 0.96 -7.42
N PHE A 175 16.83 2.21 -7.03
CA PHE A 175 16.34 2.58 -5.72
C PHE A 175 15.56 3.89 -5.76
N SER A 176 14.67 4.06 -4.79
CA SER A 176 13.95 5.30 -4.55
C SER A 176 13.99 5.63 -3.08
N LEU A 177 14.14 6.91 -2.75
CA LEU A 177 14.13 7.42 -1.38
C LEU A 177 13.24 8.65 -1.28
N ASN A 178 12.55 8.77 -0.15
CA ASN A 178 11.89 10.03 0.20
C ASN A 178 12.95 11.11 0.51
N ASN A 179 12.76 12.32 -0.02
CA ASN A 179 13.65 13.47 0.09
C ASN A 179 13.98 13.86 1.55
N GLU A 180 13.10 13.54 2.48
CA GLU A 180 13.30 13.79 3.93
C GLU A 180 14.36 12.86 4.56
N ASN A 181 14.83 11.83 3.86
CA ASN A 181 15.73 10.81 4.42
C ASN A 181 17.15 10.83 3.85
N ILE A 182 17.59 11.87 3.15
CA ILE A 182 18.91 11.94 2.50
C ILE A 182 19.99 12.44 3.49
N GLU A 183 20.22 11.68 4.56
CA GLU A 183 21.33 11.90 5.49
C GLU A 183 22.29 10.71 5.47
N ASN A 184 23.61 10.95 5.44
CA ASN A 184 24.62 9.88 5.46
C ASN A 184 24.36 8.76 4.42
N PHE A 185 23.91 9.14 3.23
CA PHE A 185 23.54 8.22 2.16
C PHE A 185 24.74 7.36 1.70
N GLU A 186 24.54 6.05 1.63
CA GLU A 186 25.55 5.09 1.15
C GLU A 186 24.88 3.89 0.46
N ILE A 187 25.41 3.48 -0.70
CA ILE A 187 25.18 2.14 -1.27
C ILE A 187 26.48 1.34 -1.22
N GLY A 188 26.49 0.31 -0.38
CA GLY A 188 27.62 -0.59 -0.22
C GLY A 188 27.30 -2.02 -0.68
N ILE A 189 28.31 -2.70 -1.22
CA ILE A 189 28.29 -4.12 -1.53
C ILE A 189 29.04 -4.87 -0.43
N TYR A 190 28.47 -5.96 0.06
CA TYR A 190 29.00 -6.75 1.18
C TYR A 190 29.07 -8.24 0.83
N ASN A 191 30.10 -8.92 1.33
CA ASN A 191 30.21 -10.39 1.23
C ASN A 191 29.43 -11.11 2.35
N LEU A 192 29.38 -12.44 2.31
CA LEU A 192 28.71 -13.28 3.33
C LEU A 192 29.24 -13.09 4.77
N LYS A 193 30.47 -12.58 4.93
CA LYS A 193 31.06 -12.28 6.25
C LYS A 193 30.68 -10.87 6.75
N GLY A 194 29.86 -10.13 6.01
CA GLY A 194 29.50 -8.74 6.32
C GLY A 194 30.61 -7.72 6.02
N GLN A 195 31.65 -8.11 5.29
CA GLN A 195 32.73 -7.20 4.92
C GLN A 195 32.31 -6.39 3.68
N LYS A 196 32.49 -5.06 3.75
CA LYS A 196 32.24 -4.15 2.61
C LYS A 196 33.30 -4.38 1.53
N VAL A 197 32.87 -4.75 0.33
CA VAL A 197 33.75 -5.02 -0.82
C VAL A 197 33.81 -3.86 -1.81
N LYS A 198 32.70 -3.12 -1.98
CA LYS A 198 32.64 -1.94 -2.85
C LYS A 198 31.69 -0.90 -2.30
N ASN A 199 32.05 0.37 -2.41
CA ASN A 199 31.15 1.50 -2.25
C ASN A 199 30.77 2.02 -3.63
N LEU A 200 29.48 2.14 -3.92
CA LEU A 200 29.03 2.62 -5.22
C LEU A 200 28.83 4.15 -5.16
N PRO A 201 29.52 4.92 -6.01
CA PRO A 201 29.29 6.35 -6.11
C PRO A 201 27.92 6.58 -6.74
N VAL A 202 27.08 7.37 -6.07
CA VAL A 202 25.75 7.75 -6.52
C VAL A 202 25.69 9.26 -6.55
N ILE A 203 25.20 9.81 -7.66
CA ILE A 203 24.87 11.21 -7.78
C ILE A 203 23.34 11.31 -7.70
N LEU A 204 22.84 11.91 -6.62
CA LEU A 204 21.43 12.23 -6.48
C LEU A 204 21.20 13.55 -7.23
N SER A 205 20.97 13.48 -8.55
CA SER A 205 20.55 14.64 -9.33
C SER A 205 19.03 14.69 -9.37
N GLY A 206 18.43 15.65 -8.67
CA GLY A 206 17.01 15.98 -8.80
C GLY A 206 16.84 17.28 -9.59
N VAL A 207 15.93 17.28 -10.57
CA VAL A 207 15.33 18.53 -11.08
C VAL A 207 14.21 18.88 -10.10
N GLU A 208 14.20 20.09 -9.55
CA GLU A 208 13.07 20.58 -8.76
C GLU A 208 11.78 20.39 -9.57
N GLY A 209 10.83 19.59 -9.05
CA GLY A 209 9.55 19.31 -9.69
C GLY A 209 9.47 18.06 -10.58
N SER A 210 10.46 17.16 -10.55
CA SER A 210 10.35 15.84 -11.20
C SER A 210 9.74 14.81 -10.26
N ASP A 211 8.55 14.31 -10.58
CA ASP A 211 7.77 13.32 -9.79
C ASP A 211 8.41 11.92 -9.64
N THR A 212 9.60 11.70 -10.21
CA THR A 212 10.29 10.40 -10.19
C THR A 212 11.56 10.46 -9.34
N ASN A 213 11.43 10.18 -8.04
CA ASN A 213 12.55 9.95 -7.11
C ASN A 213 13.27 8.60 -7.36
N GLU A 214 13.34 8.12 -8.60
CA GLU A 214 14.00 6.87 -8.97
C GLU A 214 15.44 7.11 -9.44
N HIS A 215 16.37 6.38 -8.85
CA HIS A 215 17.79 6.45 -9.16
C HIS A 215 18.33 5.08 -9.49
N THR A 216 19.39 5.05 -10.32
CA THR A 216 20.06 3.81 -10.70
C THR A 216 21.56 3.95 -10.56
N VAL A 217 22.22 2.86 -10.17
CA VAL A 217 23.68 2.73 -10.17
C VAL A 217 24.07 1.33 -10.63
N THR A 218 25.10 1.24 -11.46
CA THR A 218 25.56 -0.02 -12.03
C THR A 218 26.71 -0.59 -11.21
N TRP A 219 26.68 -1.89 -10.96
CA TRP A 219 27.79 -2.64 -10.41
C TRP A 219 28.29 -3.69 -11.39
N ASP A 220 29.60 -3.68 -11.61
CA ASP A 220 30.37 -4.47 -12.60
C ASP A 220 31.04 -5.71 -12.01
N GLY A 221 30.67 -6.11 -10.79
CA GLY A 221 31.26 -7.28 -10.14
C GLY A 221 32.74 -7.08 -9.73
N THR A 222 33.18 -5.84 -9.52
CA THR A 222 34.53 -5.52 -9.00
C THR A 222 34.49 -5.01 -7.55
N ASP A 223 35.65 -4.97 -6.90
CA ASP A 223 35.87 -4.34 -5.58
C ASP A 223 36.23 -2.85 -5.71
N ASN A 224 36.49 -2.18 -4.58
CA ASN A 224 36.92 -0.77 -4.55
C ASN A 224 38.23 -0.49 -5.30
N ASN A 225 39.07 -1.50 -5.53
CA ASN A 225 40.33 -1.38 -6.26
C ASN A 225 40.16 -1.70 -7.75
N GLY A 226 38.93 -1.98 -8.21
CA GLY A 226 38.64 -2.36 -9.59
C GLY A 226 38.95 -3.82 -9.92
N HIS A 227 39.30 -4.66 -8.94
CA HIS A 227 39.55 -6.09 -9.19
C HIS A 227 38.24 -6.86 -9.21
N SER A 228 38.10 -7.77 -10.18
CA SER A 228 36.94 -8.65 -10.24
C SER A 228 36.87 -9.59 -9.04
N ILE A 229 35.71 -9.69 -8.40
CA ILE A 229 35.52 -10.58 -7.25
C ILE A 229 35.03 -11.97 -7.70
N SER A 230 35.04 -12.95 -6.79
CA SER A 230 34.62 -14.33 -7.09
C SER A 230 33.11 -14.46 -7.27
N SER A 231 32.66 -15.41 -8.10
CA SER A 231 31.25 -15.82 -8.15
C SER A 231 30.76 -16.19 -6.76
N GLY A 232 29.51 -15.85 -6.45
CA GLY A 232 28.95 -16.09 -5.13
C GLY A 232 27.87 -15.09 -4.72
N VAL A 233 27.43 -15.23 -3.48
CA VAL A 233 26.38 -14.41 -2.88
C VAL A 233 26.98 -13.15 -2.28
N TYR A 234 26.37 -12.01 -2.61
CA TYR A 234 26.68 -10.70 -2.04
C TYR A 234 25.40 -10.00 -1.60
N PHE A 235 25.54 -8.92 -0.85
CA PHE A 235 24.45 -8.07 -0.42
C PHE A 235 24.67 -6.63 -0.84
N VAL A 236 23.70 -6.06 -1.53
CA VAL A 236 23.59 -4.62 -1.75
C VAL A 236 22.86 -4.04 -0.55
N ARG A 237 23.48 -3.06 0.10
CA ARG A 237 22.89 -2.34 1.24
C ARG A 237 22.83 -0.87 0.93
N LEU A 238 21.64 -0.31 1.02
CA LEU A 238 21.38 1.12 0.99
C LEU A 238 21.15 1.58 2.43
N LYS A 239 21.86 2.63 2.85
CA LYS A 239 21.66 3.31 4.12
C LYS A 239 21.41 4.80 3.86
N SER A 240 20.40 5.38 4.49
CA SER A 240 20.11 6.81 4.42
C SER A 240 19.24 7.23 5.62
N GLY A 241 19.76 8.06 6.52
CA GLY A 241 19.09 8.41 7.78
C GLY A 241 18.71 7.17 8.60
N SER A 242 17.40 7.03 8.89
CA SER A 242 16.81 5.86 9.55
C SER A 242 16.56 4.67 8.60
N VAL A 243 16.67 4.88 7.27
CA VAL A 243 16.39 3.88 6.24
C VAL A 243 17.57 2.94 6.05
N ASN A 244 17.29 1.64 6.05
CA ASN A 244 18.27 0.59 5.80
C ASN A 244 17.63 -0.52 4.96
N LEU A 245 17.96 -0.57 3.68
CA LEU A 245 17.45 -1.56 2.73
C LEU A 245 18.56 -2.52 2.32
N ASN A 246 18.22 -3.81 2.18
CA ASN A 246 19.17 -4.86 1.84
C ASN A 246 18.61 -5.75 0.73
N LYS A 247 19.45 -6.09 -0.26
CA LYS A 247 19.12 -7.05 -1.33
C LYS A 247 20.25 -8.05 -1.53
N LYS A 248 19.89 -9.34 -1.51
CA LYS A 248 20.77 -10.45 -1.84
C LYS A 248 20.94 -10.54 -3.35
N VAL A 249 22.18 -10.65 -3.83
CA VAL A 249 22.52 -10.76 -5.26
C VAL A 249 23.48 -11.92 -5.50
N LEU A 250 23.33 -12.58 -6.65
CA LEU A 250 24.17 -13.71 -7.05
C LEU A 250 25.00 -13.32 -8.28
N LEU A 251 26.32 -13.22 -8.10
CA LEU A 251 27.27 -13.06 -9.19
C LEU A 251 27.60 -14.42 -9.79
N LEU A 252 27.40 -14.54 -11.10
CA LEU A 252 27.86 -15.65 -11.93
C LEU A 252 29.03 -15.15 -12.78
N LYS A 253 30.06 -15.98 -12.94
CA LYS A 253 31.11 -15.81 -13.94
C LYS A 253 31.02 -16.96 -14.92
#